data_AF-A0A530YHW2-F1
#
_entry.id   AF-A0A530YHW2-F1
#
_cell.length_a   1.000
_cell.length_b   1.000
_cell.length_c   1.000
_cell.angle_alpha   90.00
_cell.angle_beta   90.00
_cell.angle_gamma   90.00
#
_symmetry.space_group_name_H-M   'P 1'
#
loop_
_entity.id
_entity.type
_entity.pdbx_description
1 polymer ?
#
loop_
_entity_poly.entity_id
_entity_poly.type
_entity_poly.pdbx_seq_one_letter_code
_entity_poly.pdbx_strand_id
1 'polypeptide(L)'
;MSSSYDWSLVAASNATSDSAINWAEGQAPSTVNGSARQMMARNAELLGDIGGALTAGGTADALTVTANSGFTAYANGQVLALKIATDNTGAATLNVNGIGAKAIRKMLSSGESALGGGELQATGIYILMYQSALNAAAGAWLLLNPTMDLSAYVT
;
A
#
# COMPACT_ATOMS: atom_id res chain seq x y z
N MET A 1 7.90 -8.46 -11.13
CA MET A 1 7.66 -9.62 -10.24
C MET A 1 6.16 -9.70 -10.02
N SER A 2 5.58 -10.91 -10.01
CA SER A 2 4.17 -11.08 -9.68
C SER A 2 3.93 -10.77 -8.20
N SER A 3 2.75 -10.27 -7.86
CA SER A 3 2.27 -10.00 -6.50
C SER A 3 0.85 -10.54 -6.34
N SER A 4 0.36 -10.66 -5.10
CA SER A 4 -1.06 -11.00 -4.82
C SER A 4 -2.04 -10.01 -5.46
N TYR A 5 -1.61 -8.78 -5.79
CA TYR A 5 -2.43 -7.80 -6.52
C TYR A 5 -2.67 -8.15 -7.99
N ASP A 6 -1.92 -9.09 -8.57
CA ASP A 6 -2.11 -9.54 -9.95
C ASP A 6 -3.11 -10.73 -10.06
N TRP A 7 -3.62 -11.21 -8.93
CA TRP A 7 -4.53 -12.35 -8.89
C TRP A 7 -5.96 -11.96 -9.27
N SER A 8 -6.62 -12.86 -9.98
CA SER A 8 -8.00 -12.74 -10.44
C SER A 8 -8.99 -13.30 -9.42
N LEU A 9 -10.18 -12.73 -9.37
CA LEU A 9 -11.34 -13.35 -8.71
C LEU A 9 -11.88 -14.55 -9.50
N VAL A 10 -11.49 -14.71 -10.76
CA VAL A 10 -11.81 -15.87 -11.59
C VAL A 10 -10.75 -16.95 -11.36
N ALA A 11 -11.10 -18.00 -10.61
CA ALA A 11 -10.17 -19.04 -10.17
C ALA A 11 -9.34 -19.65 -11.32
N ALA A 12 -9.98 -19.93 -12.47
CA ALA A 12 -9.31 -20.52 -13.64
C ALA A 12 -8.19 -19.62 -14.22
N SER A 13 -8.26 -18.31 -14.01
CA SER A 13 -7.24 -17.37 -14.50
C SER A 13 -5.98 -17.34 -13.63
N ASN A 14 -6.00 -17.90 -12.42
CA ASN A 14 -4.89 -17.83 -11.47
C ASN A 14 -3.82 -18.92 -11.65
N ALA A 15 -4.06 -19.89 -12.52
CA ALA A 15 -3.15 -21.04 -12.69
C ALA A 15 -1.71 -20.63 -13.05
N THR A 16 -1.53 -19.47 -13.69
CA THR A 16 -0.24 -18.92 -14.14
C THR A 16 -0.07 -17.42 -13.86
N SER A 17 -0.94 -16.79 -13.05
CA SER A 17 -0.82 -15.34 -12.74
C SER A 17 0.46 -15.01 -11.96
N ASP A 18 0.98 -15.98 -11.22
CA ASP A 18 2.30 -15.91 -10.60
C ASP A 18 3.18 -16.99 -11.21
N SER A 19 4.29 -16.60 -11.84
CA SER A 19 5.24 -17.54 -12.45
C SER A 19 5.83 -18.56 -11.47
N ALA A 20 5.78 -18.28 -10.16
CA ALA A 20 6.25 -19.18 -9.10
C ALA A 20 5.13 -20.08 -8.54
N ILE A 21 3.88 -19.91 -8.97
CA ILE A 21 2.72 -20.72 -8.56
C ILE A 21 2.17 -21.44 -9.78
N ASN A 22 2.22 -22.77 -9.76
CA ASN A 22 1.62 -23.60 -10.80
C ASN A 22 0.43 -24.37 -10.21
N TRP A 23 -0.78 -23.83 -10.40
CA TRP A 23 -2.02 -24.51 -10.04
C TRP A 23 -2.77 -25.03 -11.28
N ALA A 24 -2.03 -25.41 -12.33
CA ALA A 24 -2.64 -26.01 -13.51
C ALA A 24 -3.44 -27.27 -13.16
N GLU A 25 -4.58 -27.42 -13.81
CA GLU A 25 -5.39 -28.63 -13.70
C GLU A 25 -4.58 -29.84 -14.20
N GLY A 26 -4.61 -30.93 -13.43
CA GLY A 26 -3.82 -32.13 -13.74
C GLY A 26 -2.31 -32.00 -13.50
N GLN A 27 -1.84 -31.00 -12.74
CA GLN A 27 -0.41 -30.89 -12.42
C GLN A 27 0.15 -32.16 -11.74
N ALA A 28 1.44 -32.42 -11.94
CA ALA A 28 2.12 -33.53 -11.28
C ALA A 28 2.03 -33.39 -9.74
N PRO A 29 1.72 -34.46 -9.00
CA PRO A 29 1.62 -34.38 -7.53
C PRO A 29 2.86 -33.80 -6.84
N SER A 30 4.04 -33.94 -7.43
CA SER A 30 5.31 -33.42 -6.91
C SER A 30 5.43 -31.89 -6.94
N THR A 31 4.67 -31.18 -7.77
CA THR A 31 4.77 -29.71 -7.91
C THR A 31 3.85 -28.96 -6.95
N VAL A 32 2.82 -29.62 -6.43
CA VAL A 32 1.80 -29.05 -5.54
C VAL A 32 2.41 -28.34 -4.33
N ASN A 33 3.45 -28.93 -3.73
CA ASN A 33 4.08 -28.36 -2.54
C ASN A 33 4.79 -27.02 -2.80
N GLY A 34 5.29 -26.80 -4.02
CA GLY A 34 5.94 -25.55 -4.43
C GLY A 34 4.92 -24.43 -4.50
N SER A 35 3.82 -24.68 -5.21
CA SER A 35 2.70 -23.74 -5.34
C SER A 35 2.10 -23.38 -3.97
N ALA A 36 1.93 -24.36 -3.08
CA ALA A 36 1.41 -24.11 -1.72
C ALA A 36 2.34 -23.22 -0.89
N ARG A 37 3.65 -23.50 -0.88
CA ARG A 37 4.63 -22.67 -0.15
C ARG A 37 4.70 -21.25 -0.72
N GLN A 38 4.61 -21.10 -2.03
CA GLN A 38 4.62 -19.79 -2.67
C GLN A 38 3.34 -18.99 -2.35
N MET A 39 2.17 -19.63 -2.26
CA MET A 39 0.97 -18.95 -1.75
C MET A 39 1.15 -18.44 -0.32
N MET A 40 1.75 -19.24 0.57
CA MET A 40 2.05 -18.79 1.94
C MET A 40 2.98 -17.57 1.94
N ALA A 41 3.98 -17.54 1.06
CA ALA A 41 4.86 -16.38 0.90
C ALA A 41 4.11 -15.12 0.45
N ARG A 42 3.21 -15.21 -0.54
CA ARG A 42 2.38 -14.06 -0.99
C ARG A 42 1.44 -13.54 0.09
N ASN A 43 0.88 -14.43 0.90
CA ASN A 43 0.06 -14.00 2.05
C ASN A 43 0.92 -13.28 3.10
N ALA A 44 2.15 -13.75 3.34
CA ALA A 44 3.08 -13.10 4.27
C ALA A 44 3.53 -11.72 3.76
N GLU A 45 3.77 -11.57 2.45
CA GLU A 45 4.06 -10.27 1.81
C GLU A 45 2.91 -9.29 2.06
N LEU A 46 1.67 -9.67 1.73
CA LEU A 46 0.50 -8.82 1.95
C LEU A 46 0.32 -8.47 3.44
N LEU A 47 0.48 -9.43 4.34
CA LEU A 47 0.39 -9.19 5.78
C LEU A 47 1.48 -8.21 6.26
N GLY A 48 2.70 -8.33 5.73
CA GLY A 48 3.80 -7.41 6.03
C GLY A 48 3.52 -5.98 5.57
N ASP A 49 2.81 -5.83 4.46
CA ASP A 49 2.43 -4.54 3.88
C ASP A 49 1.32 -3.83 4.65
N ILE A 50 0.30 -4.57 5.08
CA ILE A 50 -0.89 -4.00 5.76
C ILE A 50 -0.80 -4.05 7.29
N GLY A 51 0.19 -4.76 7.84
CA GLY A 51 0.33 -5.00 9.28
C GLY A 51 0.96 -3.87 10.09
N GLY A 52 1.44 -2.81 9.43
CA GLY A 52 2.03 -1.64 10.10
C GLY A 52 3.50 -1.79 10.49
N ALA A 53 4.18 -2.83 10.00
CA ALA A 53 5.60 -3.09 10.29
C ALA A 53 6.55 -2.28 9.41
N LEU A 54 6.09 -1.81 8.23
CA LEU A 54 6.89 -0.99 7.33
C LEU A 54 7.13 0.39 7.93
N THR A 55 8.36 0.89 7.83
CA THR A 55 8.71 2.26 8.23
C THR A 55 9.03 3.08 6.99
N ALA A 56 8.38 4.24 6.84
CA ALA A 56 8.68 5.15 5.74
C ALA A 56 10.05 5.81 5.95
N GLY A 57 10.86 5.84 4.89
CA GLY A 57 12.07 6.65 4.79
C GLY A 57 11.81 7.98 4.08
N GLY A 58 12.88 8.68 3.72
CA GLY A 58 12.80 9.99 3.05
C GLY A 58 12.71 11.15 4.05
N THR A 59 12.01 12.23 3.66
CA THR A 59 11.79 13.41 4.50
C THR A 59 10.34 13.48 4.97
N ALA A 60 10.03 14.45 5.85
CA ALA A 60 8.69 14.74 6.35
C ALA A 60 7.58 14.74 5.27
N ASP A 61 7.86 15.36 4.12
CA ASP A 61 6.87 15.55 3.04
C ASP A 61 7.21 14.80 1.73
N ALA A 62 8.31 14.04 1.70
CA ALA A 62 8.71 13.23 0.55
C ALA A 62 9.11 11.83 1.02
N LEU A 63 8.08 11.00 1.23
CA LEU A 63 8.20 9.69 1.83
C LEU A 63 8.55 8.63 0.79
N THR A 64 9.33 7.64 1.21
CA THR A 64 9.69 6.49 0.39
C THR A 64 9.51 5.20 1.18
N VAL A 65 9.14 4.11 0.51
CA VAL A 65 9.09 2.79 1.13
C VAL A 65 9.29 1.70 0.07
N THR A 66 9.88 0.59 0.47
CA THR A 66 9.87 -0.66 -0.29
C THR A 66 8.84 -1.57 0.35
N ALA A 67 7.76 -1.88 -0.38
CA ALA A 67 6.77 -2.85 0.06
C ALA A 67 7.34 -4.27 -0.04
N ASN A 68 6.80 -5.19 0.74
CA ASN A 68 7.06 -6.62 0.61
C ASN A 68 6.44 -7.15 -0.68
N SER A 69 5.24 -6.66 -1.05
CA SER A 69 4.63 -6.94 -2.34
C SER A 69 5.40 -6.26 -3.48
N GLY A 70 5.93 -7.06 -4.40
CA GLY A 70 6.75 -6.61 -5.53
C GLY A 70 5.97 -6.03 -6.73
N PHE A 71 4.85 -5.33 -6.50
CA PHE A 71 4.10 -4.68 -7.59
C PHE A 71 4.95 -3.59 -8.26
N THR A 72 4.78 -3.43 -9.58
CA THR A 72 5.59 -2.52 -10.42
C THR A 72 4.79 -1.36 -11.02
N ALA A 73 3.48 -1.33 -10.78
CA ALA A 73 2.60 -0.24 -11.17
C ALA A 73 1.57 -0.01 -10.05
N TYR A 74 1.06 1.22 -9.98
CA TYR A 74 0.00 1.53 -9.04
C TYR A 74 -1.38 1.16 -9.59
N ALA A 75 -2.17 0.48 -8.77
CA ALA A 75 -3.52 0.04 -9.08
C ALA A 75 -4.45 0.27 -7.88
N ASN A 76 -5.73 0.48 -8.16
CA ASN A 76 -6.72 0.77 -7.12
C ASN A 76 -6.81 -0.38 -6.11
N GLY A 77 -6.89 -0.03 -4.82
CA GLY A 77 -7.01 -1.02 -3.74
C GLY A 77 -5.68 -1.59 -3.25
N GLN A 78 -4.53 -1.13 -3.76
CA GLN A 78 -3.26 -1.35 -3.08
C GLN A 78 -3.25 -0.61 -1.74
N VAL A 79 -2.88 -1.30 -0.67
CA VAL A 79 -2.91 -0.79 0.71
C VAL A 79 -1.58 -1.01 1.38
N LEU A 80 -1.11 0.00 2.11
CA LEU A 80 0.09 -0.06 2.94
C LEU A 80 -0.20 0.56 4.29
N ALA A 81 0.30 -0.06 5.35
CA ALA A 81 0.32 0.50 6.69
C ALA A 81 1.76 0.87 7.05
N LEU A 82 2.03 2.17 7.17
CA LEU A 82 3.36 2.73 7.32
C LEU A 82 3.52 3.42 8.66
N LYS A 83 4.61 3.10 9.36
CA LYS A 83 5.13 3.90 10.47
C LYS A 83 5.87 5.12 9.94
N ILE A 84 5.54 6.30 10.46
CA ILE A 84 6.10 7.58 10.03
C ILE A 84 7.22 8.00 10.98
N ALA A 85 8.33 8.52 10.42
CA ALA A 85 9.50 8.92 11.21
C ALA A 85 9.48 10.40 11.62
N THR A 86 8.82 11.25 10.84
CA THR A 86 8.82 12.71 11.04
C THR A 86 7.47 13.27 10.66
N ASP A 87 6.99 14.21 11.45
CA ASP A 87 5.74 14.92 11.20
C ASP A 87 5.77 15.60 9.83
N ASN A 88 4.67 15.47 9.07
CA ASN A 88 4.54 16.23 7.83
C ASN A 88 4.32 17.71 8.16
N THR A 89 4.88 18.59 7.34
CA THR A 89 4.74 20.05 7.52
C THR A 89 3.85 20.69 6.47
N GLY A 90 3.47 19.93 5.44
CA GLY A 90 2.55 20.37 4.42
C GLY A 90 2.09 19.22 3.52
N ALA A 91 1.98 19.50 2.22
CA ALA A 91 1.60 18.51 1.22
C ALA A 91 2.70 17.46 1.08
N ALA A 92 2.35 16.20 1.35
CA ALA A 92 3.28 15.09 1.31
C ALA A 92 3.10 14.19 0.08
N THR A 93 4.15 13.46 -0.27
CA THR A 93 4.15 12.45 -1.33
C THR A 93 4.69 11.12 -0.82
N LEU A 94 4.31 10.02 -1.48
CA LEU A 94 4.83 8.68 -1.22
C LEU A 94 5.29 8.04 -2.54
N ASN A 95 6.53 7.56 -2.56
CA ASN A 95 7.08 6.71 -3.61
C ASN A 95 7.28 5.29 -3.07
N VAL A 96 6.50 4.35 -3.59
CA VAL A 96 6.59 2.94 -3.22
C VAL A 96 7.32 2.17 -4.32
N ASN A 97 8.25 1.30 -3.93
CA ASN A 97 9.01 0.44 -4.85
C ASN A 97 9.76 1.20 -5.96
N GLY A 98 9.98 2.51 -5.79
CA GLY A 98 10.63 3.34 -6.81
C GLY A 98 9.80 3.57 -8.08
N ILE A 99 8.50 3.24 -8.09
CA ILE A 99 7.61 3.38 -9.27
C ILE A 99 7.42 4.85 -9.66
N GLY A 100 7.44 5.74 -8.66
CA GLY A 100 7.23 7.17 -8.82
C GLY A 100 6.45 7.75 -7.65
N ALA A 101 6.75 9.00 -7.31
CA ALA A 101 6.07 9.69 -6.21
C ALA A 101 4.62 10.04 -6.60
N LYS A 102 3.68 9.77 -5.70
CA LYS A 102 2.27 10.17 -5.80
C LYS A 102 1.89 10.98 -4.57
N ALA A 103 0.98 11.94 -4.73
CA ALA A 103 0.52 12.76 -3.62
C ALA A 103 -0.16 11.89 -2.55
N ILE A 104 -0.01 12.28 -1.29
CA ILE A 104 -0.83 11.79 -0.19
C ILE A 104 -1.98 12.77 0.01
N ARG A 105 -3.21 12.24 0.02
CA ARG A 105 -4.45 13.01 0.12
C ARG A 105 -5.21 12.54 1.35
N LYS A 106 -5.99 13.43 1.94
CA LYS A 106 -6.91 13.12 3.04
C LYS A 106 -8.33 13.38 2.58
N MET A 107 -9.30 12.73 3.22
CA MET A 107 -10.70 13.09 3.06
C MET A 107 -11.11 14.15 4.08
N LEU A 108 -11.81 15.18 3.58
CA LEU A 108 -12.58 16.14 4.37
C LEU A 108 -14.06 16.02 4.00
N SER A 109 -14.94 16.69 4.76
CA SER A 109 -16.37 16.78 4.42
C SER A 109 -16.63 17.45 3.06
N SER A 110 -15.71 18.31 2.60
CA SER A 110 -15.76 18.99 1.31
C SER A 110 -15.19 18.20 0.14
N GLY A 111 -14.60 17.02 0.39
CA GLY A 111 -13.92 16.24 -0.63
C GLY A 111 -12.48 15.91 -0.27
N GLU A 112 -11.78 15.29 -1.22
CA GLU A 112 -10.36 14.97 -1.07
C GLU A 112 -9.52 16.26 -1.12
N SER A 113 -8.50 16.35 -0.26
CA SER A 113 -7.58 17.49 -0.22
C SER A 113 -6.14 17.04 0.04
N ALA A 114 -5.18 17.91 -0.26
CA ALA A 114 -3.79 17.71 0.13
C ALA A 114 -3.67 17.69 1.67
N LEU A 115 -2.60 17.09 2.17
CA LEU A 115 -2.19 17.32 3.55
C LEU A 115 -1.77 18.78 3.76
N GLY A 116 -2.03 19.30 4.94
CA GLY A 116 -1.73 20.67 5.35
C GLY A 116 -0.63 20.77 6.41
N GLY A 117 -0.25 19.66 7.04
CA GLY A 117 0.69 19.59 8.14
C GLY A 117 0.06 18.93 9.38
N GLY A 118 0.82 18.09 10.07
CA GLY A 118 0.41 17.43 11.32
C GLY A 118 -0.53 16.22 11.18
N GLU A 119 -1.00 15.88 9.97
CA GLU A 119 -1.85 14.70 9.76
C GLU A 119 -1.08 13.38 9.83
N LEU A 120 0.21 13.43 9.53
CA LEU A 120 1.19 12.38 9.77
C LEU A 120 2.07 12.83 10.94
N GLN A 121 2.19 11.98 11.95
CA GLN A 121 2.97 12.23 13.16
C GLN A 121 4.04 11.17 13.31
N ALA A 122 5.20 11.59 13.80
CA ALA A 122 6.30 10.71 14.13
C ALA A 122 5.81 9.57 15.03
N THR A 123 6.31 8.37 14.75
CA THR A 123 5.95 7.09 15.38
C THR A 123 4.53 6.57 15.11
N GLY A 124 3.64 7.40 14.53
CA GLY A 124 2.29 7.00 14.15
C GLY A 124 2.28 5.98 13.01
N ILE A 125 1.27 5.10 13.01
CA ILE A 125 1.04 4.11 11.96
C ILE A 125 -0.18 4.53 11.14
N TYR A 126 0.00 4.67 9.84
CA TYR A 126 -1.01 5.19 8.93
C TYR A 126 -1.30 4.23 7.79
N ILE A 127 -2.57 4.09 7.46
CA ILE A 127 -3.05 3.26 6.36
C ILE A 127 -3.24 4.16 5.15
N LEU A 128 -2.52 3.84 4.08
CA LEU A 128 -2.58 4.50 2.79
C LEU A 128 -3.16 3.54 1.75
N MET A 129 -4.15 3.99 0.99
CA MET A 129 -4.75 3.24 -0.11
C MET A 129 -4.59 3.98 -1.43
N TYR A 130 -4.03 3.33 -2.45
CA TYR A 130 -3.91 3.95 -3.76
C TYR A 130 -5.26 3.97 -4.49
N GLN A 131 -5.58 5.13 -5.09
CA GLN A 131 -6.75 5.32 -5.96
C GLN A 131 -6.38 6.24 -7.13
N SER A 132 -6.66 5.80 -8.36
CA SER A 132 -6.33 6.50 -9.61
C SER A 132 -7.17 7.77 -9.84
N ALA A 133 -8.38 7.82 -9.30
CA ALA A 133 -9.30 8.94 -9.50
C ALA A 133 -8.97 10.20 -8.66
N LEU A 134 -8.15 10.06 -7.62
CA LEU A 134 -7.79 11.16 -6.73
C LEU A 134 -6.81 12.13 -7.38
N ASN A 135 -6.70 13.34 -6.81
CA ASN A 135 -5.80 14.40 -7.27
C ASN A 135 -6.04 14.71 -8.76
N ALA A 136 -7.29 15.03 -9.09
CA ALA A 136 -7.75 15.28 -10.46
C ALA A 136 -7.40 14.14 -11.44
N ALA A 137 -7.64 12.89 -11.04
CA ALA A 137 -7.33 11.68 -11.80
C ALA A 137 -5.83 11.46 -12.12
N ALA A 138 -4.91 12.14 -11.44
CA ALA A 138 -3.47 11.87 -11.52
C ALA A 138 -3.04 10.62 -10.72
N GLY A 139 -3.94 10.10 -9.88
CA GLY A 139 -3.70 9.01 -8.94
C GLY A 139 -2.99 9.49 -7.67
N ALA A 140 -3.43 8.99 -6.52
CA ALA A 140 -2.90 9.39 -5.23
C ALA A 140 -3.09 8.32 -4.16
N TRP A 141 -2.34 8.45 -3.07
CA TRP A 141 -2.51 7.67 -1.85
C TRP A 141 -3.51 8.37 -0.93
N LEU A 142 -4.63 7.72 -0.62
CA LEU A 142 -5.58 8.21 0.36
C LEU A 142 -5.16 7.78 1.76
N LEU A 143 -4.92 8.76 2.63
CA LEU A 143 -4.70 8.58 4.05
C LEU A 143 -6.03 8.31 4.76
N LEU A 144 -6.19 7.10 5.31
CA LEU A 144 -7.47 6.65 5.89
C LEU A 144 -7.64 7.04 7.35
N ASN A 145 -6.55 7.28 8.07
CA ASN A 145 -6.54 7.58 9.49
C ASN A 145 -5.64 8.78 9.82
N PRO A 146 -5.88 9.99 9.24
CA PRO A 146 -5.11 11.16 9.58
C PRO A 146 -5.17 11.45 11.08
N THR A 147 -4.07 11.93 11.67
CA THR A 147 -4.13 12.47 13.04
C THR A 147 -5.12 13.61 13.08
N MET A 148 -6.00 13.56 14.07
CA MET A 148 -6.88 14.67 14.40
C MET A 148 -6.28 15.44 15.57
N ASP A 149 -6.03 16.74 15.38
CA ASP A 149 -5.75 17.61 16.51
C ASP A 149 -7.07 17.87 17.25
N LEU A 150 -7.21 17.22 18.40
CA LEU A 150 -8.36 17.39 19.29
C LEU A 150 -8.05 18.28 20.49
N SER A 151 -6.91 18.97 20.51
CA SER A 151 -6.48 19.80 21.64
C SER A 151 -7.51 20.88 22.01
N ALA A 152 -8.23 21.42 21.02
CA ALA A 152 -9.33 22.35 21.22
C ALA A 152 -10.56 21.75 21.94
N TYR A 153 -10.66 20.42 22.08
CA TYR A 153 -11.78 19.71 22.71
C TYR A 153 -11.41 19.08 24.07
N VAL A 154 -10.15 19.21 24.49
CA VAL A 154 -9.68 18.69 25.78
C VAL A 154 -9.49 19.89 26.72
N THR A 155 -10.52 20.17 27.53
CA THR A 155 -10.45 21.10 28.68
C THR A 155 -9.86 20.43 29.90
#